data_AF-A0A4Q2VED0-F1
#
_entry.id   AF-A0A4Q2VED0-F1
#
_cell.length_a   1.000
_cell.length_b   1.000
_cell.length_c   1.000
_cell.angle_alpha   90.00
_cell.angle_beta   90.00
_cell.angle_gamma   90.00
#
_symmetry.space_group_name_H-M   'P 1'
#
loop_
_entity.id
_entity.type
_entity.pdbx_description
1 polymer ?
#
loop_
_entity_poly.entity_id
_entity_poly.type
_entity_poly.pdbx_seq_one_letter_code
_entity_poly.pdbx_strand_id
1 'polypeptide(L)'
;MDCSPERLRSLVSKEEVEFDADIAGPGVQAAFLITSLIALATLILAFLTLSVPPRLLNSGDAVMVAGARRIYRRLRTRFPKTRRTKVVQSRRERTHTFMAFMAAISDQILVSQTSILIASFIIQDSITIYSTKIVIALGCLAATVHLGSFPFYIKRFKGRGTAKLIRVLAMVTGSGMLVFLLTIRLSYTWDMSSHVYLTCTLQDYRMNEKMEDVDYISLMMQMFAPLAVLYGTYDIVQLLY
;
A
#
# COMPACT_ATOMS: atom_id res chain seq x y z
N MET A 1 -8.38 -28.61 -3.76
CA MET A 1 -8.84 -28.48 -2.36
C MET A 1 -10.24 -29.10 -2.27
N ASP A 2 -10.57 -29.83 -1.21
CA ASP A 2 -11.95 -30.26 -0.95
C ASP A 2 -12.70 -29.16 -0.19
N CYS A 3 -13.74 -28.59 -0.80
CA CYS A 3 -14.54 -27.50 -0.24
C CYS A 3 -15.82 -28.02 0.44
N SER A 4 -15.88 -29.31 0.77
CA SER A 4 -17.03 -29.89 1.49
C SER A 4 -17.25 -29.17 2.85
N PRO A 5 -18.49 -28.73 3.17
CA PRO A 5 -18.77 -27.98 4.39
C PRO A 5 -18.40 -28.74 5.67
N GLU A 6 -18.53 -30.06 5.65
CA GLU A 6 -18.22 -30.95 6.78
C GLU A 6 -16.72 -30.96 7.10
N ARG A 7 -15.87 -31.03 6.06
CA ARG A 7 -14.42 -30.97 6.22
C ARG A 7 -13.96 -29.61 6.72
N LEU A 8 -14.50 -28.54 6.16
CA LEU A 8 -14.14 -27.16 6.54
C LEU A 8 -14.54 -26.85 8.00
N ARG A 9 -15.74 -27.27 8.42
CA ARG A 9 -16.17 -27.17 9.83
C ARG A 9 -15.27 -27.97 10.77
N SER A 10 -14.86 -29.17 10.36
CA SER A 10 -13.93 -29.98 11.16
C SER A 10 -12.56 -29.31 11.31
N LEU A 11 -12.02 -28.69 10.26
CA LEU A 11 -10.72 -28.02 10.31
C LEU A 11 -10.75 -26.83 11.26
N VAL A 12 -11.82 -26.03 11.21
CA VAL A 12 -12.03 -24.91 12.15
C VAL A 12 -12.18 -25.41 13.58
N SER A 13 -12.99 -26.45 13.82
CA SER A 13 -13.22 -26.97 15.18
C SER A 13 -11.96 -27.56 15.84
N LYS A 14 -10.99 -27.99 15.03
CA LYS A 14 -9.74 -28.59 15.49
C LYS A 14 -8.58 -27.60 15.53
N GLU A 15 -8.83 -26.33 15.18
CA GLU A 15 -7.78 -25.29 15.04
C GLU A 15 -6.65 -25.69 14.06
N GLU A 16 -6.94 -26.56 13.09
CA GLU A 16 -5.97 -27.06 12.09
C GLU A 16 -5.84 -26.13 10.87
N VAL A 17 -6.31 -24.89 10.97
CA VAL A 17 -6.27 -23.92 9.86
C VAL A 17 -4.89 -23.27 9.83
N GLU A 18 -4.02 -23.82 8.99
CA GLU A 18 -2.69 -23.26 8.75
C GLU A 18 -2.77 -21.91 8.02
N PHE A 19 -1.94 -20.95 8.43
CA PHE A 19 -1.71 -19.72 7.68
C PHE A 19 -0.30 -19.72 7.11
N ASP A 20 -0.16 -19.23 5.88
CA ASP A 20 1.14 -19.11 5.25
C ASP A 20 1.98 -18.03 5.97
N ALA A 21 3.04 -18.46 6.66
CA ALA A 21 3.93 -17.56 7.40
C ALA A 21 4.78 -16.66 6.48
N ASP A 22 5.00 -17.04 5.22
CA ASP A 22 5.71 -16.21 4.24
C ASP A 22 4.84 -15.06 3.72
N ILE A 23 3.53 -15.10 3.99
CA ILE A 23 2.57 -14.03 3.66
C ILE A 23 2.07 -13.32 4.92
N ALA A 24 1.51 -14.07 5.85
CA ALA A 24 0.87 -13.56 7.06
C ALA A 24 1.82 -13.49 8.25
N GLY A 25 3.09 -13.85 8.08
CA GLY A 25 4.08 -13.82 9.14
C GLY A 25 4.31 -12.41 9.70
N PRO A 26 4.63 -12.31 11.01
CA PRO A 26 4.83 -11.02 11.67
C PRO A 26 5.98 -10.21 11.05
N GLY A 27 6.99 -10.87 10.50
CA GLY A 27 8.12 -10.20 9.82
C GLY A 27 7.69 -9.45 8.55
N VAL A 28 6.82 -10.05 7.74
CA VAL A 28 6.30 -9.43 6.51
C VAL A 28 5.44 -8.21 6.86
N GLN A 29 4.52 -8.38 7.80
CA GLN A 29 3.67 -7.29 8.28
C GLN A 29 4.50 -6.14 8.86
N ALA A 30 5.48 -6.46 9.72
CA ALA A 30 6.38 -5.48 10.30
C ALA A 30 7.19 -4.73 9.22
N ALA A 31 7.70 -5.42 8.21
CA ALA A 31 8.46 -4.80 7.13
C ALA A 31 7.63 -3.77 6.33
N PHE A 32 6.37 -4.10 5.99
CA PHE A 32 5.47 -3.16 5.31
C PHE A 32 5.10 -1.98 6.20
N LEU A 33 4.75 -2.23 7.46
CA LEU A 33 4.38 -1.19 8.42
C LEU A 33 5.55 -0.24 8.71
N ILE A 34 6.72 -0.78 9.02
CA ILE A 34 7.92 0.01 9.32
C ILE A 34 8.32 0.84 8.09
N THR A 35 8.36 0.25 6.89
CA THR A 35 8.70 1.00 5.66
C THR A 35 7.71 2.15 5.42
N SER A 36 6.42 1.91 5.63
CA SER A 36 5.37 2.92 5.48
C SER A 36 5.49 4.04 6.52
N LEU A 37 5.80 3.70 7.78
CA LEU A 37 6.06 4.66 8.84
C LEU A 37 7.32 5.49 8.57
N ILE A 38 8.39 4.87 8.04
CA ILE A 38 9.61 5.57 7.63
C ILE A 38 9.29 6.54 6.49
N ALA A 39 8.47 6.15 5.51
CA ALA A 39 8.04 7.04 4.43
C ALA A 39 7.30 8.27 4.97
N LEU A 40 6.33 8.05 5.86
CA LEU A 40 5.54 9.11 6.50
C LEU A 40 6.42 10.03 7.37
N ALA A 41 7.26 9.45 8.23
CA ALA A 41 8.17 10.22 9.08
C ALA A 41 9.14 11.06 8.25
N THR A 42 9.63 10.51 7.13
CA THR A 42 10.53 11.23 6.22
C THR A 42 9.81 12.37 5.51
N LEU A 43 8.55 12.18 5.10
CA LEU A 43 7.72 13.25 4.55
C LEU A 43 7.53 14.38 5.57
N ILE A 44 7.16 14.05 6.81
CA ILE A 44 7.02 15.04 7.90
C ILE A 44 8.33 15.79 8.12
N LEU A 45 9.46 15.08 8.21
CA LEU A 45 10.78 15.69 8.35
C LEU A 45 11.14 16.59 7.16
N ALA A 46 10.75 16.21 5.94
CA ALA A 46 10.96 17.01 4.75
C ALA A 46 10.17 18.32 4.80
N PHE A 47 8.92 18.28 5.30
CA PHE A 47 8.13 19.48 5.55
C PHE A 47 8.80 20.38 6.60
N LEU A 48 9.17 19.84 7.76
CA LEU A 48 9.79 20.58 8.86
C LEU A 48 11.12 21.23 8.46
N THR A 49 11.87 20.59 7.57
CA THR A 49 13.19 21.07 7.15
C THR A 49 13.15 21.98 5.92
N LEU A 50 12.04 22.07 5.16
CA LEU A 50 11.95 22.64 3.79
C LEU A 50 12.70 21.84 2.71
N SER A 51 12.72 20.50 2.83
CA SER A 51 13.21 19.60 1.78
C SER A 51 12.13 19.28 0.74
N VAL A 52 10.86 19.64 0.97
CA VAL A 52 9.80 19.48 -0.01
C VAL A 52 9.97 20.49 -1.16
N PRO A 53 9.86 20.06 -2.43
CA PRO A 53 9.91 20.96 -3.59
C PRO A 53 8.84 22.07 -3.50
N PRO A 54 9.18 23.35 -3.75
CA PRO A 54 8.23 24.46 -3.63
C PRO A 54 6.96 24.32 -4.48
N ARG A 55 7.06 23.67 -5.63
CA ARG A 55 5.93 23.39 -6.53
C ARG A 55 4.84 22.48 -5.94
N LEU A 56 5.15 21.77 -4.85
CA LEU A 56 4.23 20.87 -4.14
C LEU A 56 3.70 21.50 -2.85
N LEU A 57 4.05 22.76 -2.57
CA LEU A 57 3.60 23.50 -1.39
C LEU A 57 2.62 24.58 -1.84
N ASN A 58 1.47 24.66 -1.18
CA ASN A 58 0.55 25.77 -1.31
C ASN A 58 0.88 26.90 -0.30
N SER A 59 0.24 28.06 -0.44
CA SER A 59 0.35 29.21 0.47
C SER A 59 0.03 28.84 1.92
N GLY A 60 -0.96 27.95 2.12
CA GLY A 60 -1.31 27.42 3.45
C GLY A 60 -0.18 26.57 4.05
N ASP A 61 0.46 25.70 3.25
CA ASP A 61 1.60 24.89 3.69
C ASP A 61 2.78 25.78 4.10
N ALA A 62 2.99 26.90 3.41
CA ALA A 62 4.05 27.84 3.75
C ALA A 62 3.87 28.43 5.16
N VAL A 63 2.64 28.77 5.54
CA VAL A 63 2.30 29.26 6.88
C VAL A 63 2.46 28.16 7.92
N MET A 64 1.96 26.96 7.63
CA MET A 64 2.06 25.81 8.54
C MET A 64 3.52 25.41 8.79
N VAL A 65 4.36 25.43 7.75
CA VAL A 65 5.80 25.17 7.86
C VAL A 65 6.51 26.24 8.67
N ALA A 66 6.10 27.51 8.58
CA ALA A 66 6.67 28.57 9.42
C ALA A 66 6.40 28.33 10.92
N GLY A 67 5.18 27.91 11.27
CA GLY A 67 4.80 27.52 12.63
C GLY A 67 5.56 26.27 13.11
N ALA A 68 5.54 25.21 12.31
CA ALA A 68 6.17 23.93 12.64
C ALA A 68 7.71 24.05 12.78
N ARG A 69 8.35 24.93 11.99
CA ARG A 69 9.77 25.27 12.12
C ARG A 69 10.10 25.90 13.47
N ARG A 70 9.23 26.74 14.01
CA ARG A 70 9.44 27.38 15.32
C ARG A 70 9.49 26.32 16.42
N ILE A 71 8.61 25.32 16.33
CA ILE A 71 8.58 24.15 17.22
C ILE A 71 9.83 23.29 17.02
N TYR A 72 10.19 22.95 15.77
CA TYR A 72 11.37 22.15 15.47
C TYR A 72 12.67 22.79 15.96
N ARG A 73 12.85 24.12 15.79
CA ARG A 73 14.03 24.82 16.30
C ARG A 73 14.12 24.74 17.83
N ARG A 74 12.99 24.90 18.54
CA ARG A 74 12.91 24.77 20.00
C ARG A 74 13.19 23.35 20.48
N LEU A 75 12.71 22.34 19.75
CA LEU A 75 13.02 20.94 20.05
C LEU A 75 14.50 20.64 19.81
N ARG A 76 15.05 21.10 18.69
CA ARG A 76 16.47 20.90 18.34
C ARG A 76 17.43 21.52 19.35
N THR A 77 17.06 22.63 19.98
CA THR A 77 17.88 23.24 21.05
C THR A 77 17.91 22.42 22.34
N ARG A 78 16.98 21.47 22.54
CA ARG A 78 16.97 20.55 23.69
C ARG A 78 17.81 19.28 23.48
N PHE A 79 18.20 18.95 22.25
CA PHE A 79 19.01 17.77 21.97
C PHE A 79 20.49 18.15 21.78
N PRO A 80 21.44 17.45 22.43
CA PRO A 80 22.86 17.71 22.28
C PRO A 80 23.30 17.53 20.82
N LYS A 81 24.20 18.38 20.34
CA LYS A 81 24.73 18.34 18.97
C LYS A 81 25.45 17.00 18.74
N THR A 82 24.82 16.05 18.09
CA THR A 82 25.50 14.86 17.54
C THR A 82 26.58 15.32 16.57
N ARG A 83 27.78 14.73 16.66
CA ARG A 83 28.95 15.03 15.80
C ARG A 83 28.51 15.10 14.34
N ARG A 84 28.76 16.25 13.70
CA ARG A 84 28.41 16.54 12.30
C ARG A 84 28.93 15.45 11.36
N THR A 85 28.05 14.59 10.87
CA THR A 85 28.16 14.09 9.50
C THR A 85 28.03 15.30 8.56
N LYS A 86 28.77 15.31 7.43
CA LYS A 86 28.84 16.44 6.48
C LYS A 86 27.47 17.11 6.34
N VAL A 87 27.36 18.35 6.81
CA VAL A 87 26.11 19.11 6.71
C VAL A 87 25.85 19.30 5.23
N VAL A 88 24.78 18.69 4.70
CA VAL A 88 24.25 19.00 3.37
C VAL A 88 23.97 20.51 3.35
N GLN A 89 24.85 21.28 2.72
CA GLN A 89 24.90 22.74 2.92
C GLN A 89 23.78 23.47 2.17
N SER A 90 23.25 22.88 1.08
CA SER A 90 22.22 23.54 0.26
C SER A 90 20.83 22.90 0.41
N ARG A 91 19.79 23.75 0.45
CA ARG A 91 18.37 23.31 0.40
C ARG A 91 18.09 22.43 -0.82
N ARG A 92 18.76 22.72 -1.94
CA ARG A 92 18.62 21.98 -3.20
C ARG A 92 19.11 20.54 -3.06
N GLU A 93 20.26 20.34 -2.44
CA GLU A 93 20.83 19.01 -2.21
C GLU A 93 19.93 18.19 -1.26
N ARG A 94 19.44 18.81 -0.17
CA ARG A 94 18.46 18.15 0.72
C ARG A 94 17.17 17.74 0.01
N THR A 95 16.66 18.61 -0.85
CA THR A 95 15.46 18.34 -1.66
C THR A 95 15.70 17.17 -2.62
N HIS A 96 16.86 17.15 -3.28
CA HIS A 96 17.26 16.07 -4.17
C HIS A 96 17.40 14.74 -3.43
N THR A 97 18.07 14.72 -2.28
CA THR A 97 18.21 13.53 -1.43
C THR A 97 16.86 13.01 -0.97
N PHE A 98 15.96 13.88 -0.52
CA PHE A 98 14.60 13.52 -0.14
C PHE A 98 13.83 12.89 -1.32
N MET A 99 13.84 13.52 -2.50
CA MET A 99 13.16 12.99 -3.68
C MET A 99 13.73 11.63 -4.11
N ALA A 100 15.06 11.45 -4.04
CA ALA A 100 15.71 10.18 -4.35
C ALA A 100 15.33 9.09 -3.34
N PHE A 101 15.26 9.43 -2.06
CA PHE A 101 14.82 8.53 -1.01
C PHE A 101 13.35 8.11 -1.19
N MET A 102 12.44 9.06 -1.43
CA MET A 102 11.03 8.75 -1.69
C MET A 102 10.84 7.88 -2.93
N ALA A 103 11.65 8.08 -3.97
CA ALA A 103 11.67 7.20 -5.13
C ALA A 103 12.05 5.76 -4.74
N ALA A 104 13.14 5.59 -3.98
CA ALA A 104 13.64 4.29 -3.55
C ALA A 104 12.65 3.55 -2.64
N ILE A 105 12.04 4.23 -1.66
CA ILE A 105 10.97 3.65 -0.83
C ILE A 105 9.80 3.20 -1.70
N SER A 106 9.39 4.04 -2.65
CA SER A 106 8.26 3.73 -3.51
C SER A 106 8.53 2.54 -4.43
N ASP A 107 9.77 2.36 -4.89
CA ASP A 107 10.22 1.17 -5.62
C ASP A 107 10.21 -0.08 -4.74
N GLN A 108 10.76 0.01 -3.53
CA GLN A 108 10.78 -1.09 -2.57
C GLN A 108 9.37 -1.58 -2.24
N ILE A 109 8.47 -0.65 -1.92
CA ILE A 109 7.07 -0.98 -1.62
C ILE A 109 6.36 -1.56 -2.84
N LEU A 110 6.57 -1.00 -4.03
CA LEU A 110 5.95 -1.50 -5.26
C LEU A 110 6.37 -2.94 -5.57
N VAL A 111 7.67 -3.24 -5.47
CA VAL A 111 8.19 -4.60 -5.68
C VAL A 111 7.63 -5.53 -4.61
N SER A 112 7.70 -5.17 -3.33
CA SER A 112 7.15 -6.01 -2.25
C SER A 112 5.65 -6.27 -2.42
N GLN A 113 4.86 -5.26 -2.79
CA GLN A 113 3.43 -5.41 -3.08
C GLN A 113 3.19 -6.37 -4.24
N THR A 114 3.93 -6.20 -5.33
CA THR A 114 3.76 -7.05 -6.52
C THR A 114 4.14 -8.49 -6.18
N SER A 115 5.22 -8.71 -5.44
CA SER A 115 5.67 -10.04 -5.03
C SER A 115 4.67 -10.75 -4.12
N ILE A 116 4.13 -10.07 -3.09
CA ILE A 116 3.18 -10.71 -2.17
C ILE A 116 1.84 -11.03 -2.87
N LEU A 117 1.41 -10.16 -3.79
CA LEU A 117 0.23 -10.42 -4.61
C LEU A 117 0.47 -11.62 -5.54
N ILE A 118 1.58 -11.65 -6.28
CA ILE A 118 1.93 -12.79 -7.13
C ILE A 118 1.99 -14.09 -6.31
N ALA A 119 2.65 -14.07 -5.14
CA ALA A 119 2.74 -15.22 -4.25
C ALA A 119 1.34 -15.71 -3.87
N SER A 120 0.45 -14.81 -3.43
CA SER A 120 -0.93 -15.17 -3.05
C SER A 120 -1.74 -15.81 -4.19
N PHE A 121 -1.50 -15.41 -5.44
CA PHE A 121 -2.16 -16.01 -6.61
C PHE A 121 -1.55 -17.37 -6.98
N ILE A 122 -0.23 -17.54 -6.80
CA ILE A 122 0.42 -18.84 -7.02
C ILE A 122 -0.13 -19.88 -6.04
N ILE A 123 -0.33 -19.51 -4.78
CA ILE A 123 -0.86 -20.42 -3.74
C ILE A 123 -2.37 -20.31 -3.54
N GLN A 124 -3.12 -19.78 -4.51
CA GLN A 124 -4.56 -19.48 -4.37
C GLN A 124 -5.41 -20.68 -3.94
N ASP A 125 -4.96 -21.90 -4.24
CA ASP A 125 -5.67 -23.15 -3.93
C ASP A 125 -5.61 -23.51 -2.44
N SER A 126 -4.58 -23.06 -1.73
CA SER A 126 -4.33 -23.38 -0.32
C SER A 126 -4.27 -22.16 0.59
N ILE A 127 -4.29 -20.94 0.05
CA ILE A 127 -4.30 -19.72 0.86
C ILE A 127 -5.63 -19.55 1.59
N THR A 128 -5.56 -19.23 2.88
CA THR A 128 -6.74 -18.95 3.69
C THR A 128 -7.29 -17.57 3.41
N ILE A 129 -8.58 -17.36 3.71
CA ILE A 129 -9.21 -16.04 3.70
C ILE A 129 -8.50 -15.09 4.68
N TYR A 130 -8.00 -15.61 5.81
CA TYR A 130 -7.20 -14.81 6.75
C TYR A 130 -5.92 -14.26 6.11
N SER A 131 -5.09 -15.12 5.50
CA SER A 131 -3.88 -14.67 4.81
C SER A 131 -4.21 -13.74 3.65
N THR A 132 -5.31 -13.99 2.93
CA THR A 132 -5.76 -13.10 1.85
C THR A 132 -6.22 -11.73 2.37
N LYS A 133 -6.89 -11.66 3.52
CA LYS A 133 -7.24 -10.38 4.20
C LYS A 133 -5.96 -9.57 4.50
N ILE A 134 -4.88 -10.21 4.93
CA ILE A 134 -3.57 -9.56 5.15
C ILE A 134 -2.97 -9.07 3.83
N VAL A 135 -2.95 -9.90 2.78
CA VAL A 135 -2.45 -9.50 1.44
C VAL A 135 -3.19 -8.26 0.93
N ILE A 136 -4.51 -8.23 1.03
CA ILE A 136 -5.33 -7.07 0.63
C ILE A 136 -4.95 -5.84 1.45
N ALA A 137 -4.83 -5.97 2.78
CA ALA A 137 -4.49 -4.85 3.64
C ALA A 137 -3.10 -4.27 3.33
N LEU A 138 -2.09 -5.14 3.16
CA LEU A 138 -0.73 -4.74 2.79
C LEU A 138 -0.69 -4.13 1.38
N GLY A 139 -1.45 -4.68 0.43
CA GLY A 139 -1.61 -4.13 -0.91
C GLY A 139 -2.21 -2.73 -0.90
N CYS A 140 -3.27 -2.50 -0.12
CA CYS A 140 -3.89 -1.17 0.04
C CYS A 140 -2.94 -0.16 0.71
N LEU A 141 -2.21 -0.58 1.74
CA LEU A 141 -1.19 0.25 2.39
C LEU A 141 -0.09 0.64 1.39
N ALA A 142 0.42 -0.33 0.64
CA ALA A 142 1.44 -0.12 -0.38
C ALA A 142 0.96 0.81 -1.50
N ALA A 143 -0.24 0.60 -2.03
CA ALA A 143 -0.86 1.47 -3.02
C ALA A 143 -0.98 2.92 -2.50
N THR A 144 -1.39 3.10 -1.25
CA THR A 144 -1.49 4.43 -0.62
C THR A 144 -0.14 5.14 -0.55
N VAL A 145 0.90 4.45 -0.05
CA VAL A 145 2.25 5.04 0.03
C VAL A 145 2.81 5.31 -1.37
N HIS A 146 2.54 4.43 -2.32
CA HIS A 146 2.98 4.57 -3.70
C HIS A 146 2.37 5.80 -4.37
N LEU A 147 1.04 5.95 -4.29
CA LEU A 147 0.27 7.09 -4.82
C LEU A 147 0.72 8.40 -4.15
N GLY A 148 0.81 8.42 -2.82
CA GLY A 148 1.24 9.60 -2.06
C GLY A 148 2.67 10.03 -2.35
N SER A 149 3.54 9.10 -2.76
CA SER A 149 4.95 9.39 -3.07
C SER A 149 5.17 9.88 -4.50
N PHE A 150 4.22 9.66 -5.41
CA PHE A 150 4.37 9.91 -6.85
C PHE A 150 4.81 11.34 -7.23
N PRO A 151 4.22 12.42 -6.66
CA PRO A 151 4.59 13.79 -7.02
C PRO A 151 6.07 14.12 -6.78
N PHE A 152 6.72 13.41 -5.86
CA PHE A 152 8.10 13.65 -5.47
C PHE A 152 9.12 13.08 -6.47
N TYR A 153 8.78 12.05 -7.25
CA TYR A 153 9.74 11.40 -8.13
C TYR A 153 9.39 11.41 -9.62
N ILE A 154 8.21 11.90 -10.03
CA ILE A 154 7.79 11.99 -11.45
C ILE A 154 8.87 12.58 -12.38
N LYS A 155 9.57 13.64 -11.95
CA LYS A 155 10.62 14.30 -12.75
C LYS A 155 11.82 13.39 -13.01
N ARG A 156 12.09 12.42 -12.15
CA ARG A 156 13.25 11.50 -12.24
C ARG A 156 13.09 10.49 -13.38
N PHE A 157 11.85 10.21 -13.79
CA PHE A 157 11.54 9.26 -14.86
C PHE A 157 11.44 9.91 -16.24
N LYS A 158 11.48 11.25 -16.34
CA LYS A 158 11.57 11.95 -17.62
C LYS A 158 12.87 11.54 -18.35
N GLY A 159 12.74 10.98 -19.54
CA GLY A 159 13.86 10.56 -20.39
C GLY A 159 14.45 9.17 -20.11
N ARG A 160 13.90 8.39 -19.16
CA ARG A 160 14.37 7.01 -18.86
C ARG A 160 13.32 5.96 -19.21
N GLY A 161 13.19 5.65 -20.50
CA GLY A 161 12.12 4.79 -21.05
C GLY A 161 11.97 3.43 -20.37
N THR A 162 13.06 2.67 -20.23
CA THR A 162 13.02 1.31 -19.68
C THR A 162 12.60 1.26 -18.22
N ALA A 163 13.19 2.12 -17.37
CA ALA A 163 12.85 2.18 -15.94
C ALA A 163 11.40 2.62 -15.73
N LYS A 164 10.92 3.56 -16.57
CA LYS A 164 9.52 3.99 -16.59
C LYS A 164 8.59 2.84 -16.94
N LEU A 165 8.91 2.08 -17.99
CA LEU A 165 8.10 0.96 -18.46
C LEU A 165 7.99 -0.14 -17.40
N ILE A 166 9.13 -0.60 -16.85
CA ILE A 166 9.14 -1.66 -15.81
C ILE A 166 8.29 -1.25 -14.61
N ARG A 167 8.44 0.01 -14.16
CA ARG A 167 7.66 0.53 -13.04
C ARG A 167 6.17 0.54 -13.33
N VAL A 168 5.76 0.99 -14.52
CA VAL A 168 4.35 1.04 -14.93
C VAL A 168 3.78 -0.38 -15.06
N LEU A 169 4.53 -1.33 -15.60
CA LEU A 169 4.11 -2.74 -15.65
C LEU A 169 3.89 -3.30 -14.24
N ALA A 170 4.82 -3.07 -13.32
CA ALA A 170 4.66 -3.51 -11.92
C ALA A 170 3.44 -2.85 -11.25
N MET A 171 3.20 -1.55 -11.47
CA MET A 171 2.01 -0.87 -10.96
C MET A 171 0.72 -1.45 -11.53
N VAL A 172 0.62 -1.59 -12.85
CA VAL A 172 -0.60 -2.08 -13.51
C VAL A 172 -0.90 -3.51 -13.08
N THR A 173 0.10 -4.39 -13.05
CA THR A 173 -0.07 -5.77 -12.61
C THR A 173 -0.44 -5.85 -11.13
N GLY A 174 0.29 -5.15 -10.26
CA GLY A 174 0.03 -5.14 -8.81
C GLY A 174 -1.34 -4.53 -8.46
N SER A 175 -1.69 -3.40 -9.06
CA SER A 175 -3.01 -2.78 -8.87
C SER A 175 -4.13 -3.65 -9.45
N GLY A 176 -3.92 -4.30 -10.60
CA GLY A 176 -4.91 -5.21 -11.19
C GLY A 176 -5.20 -6.41 -10.29
N MET A 177 -4.16 -7.07 -9.77
CA MET A 177 -4.29 -8.16 -8.80
C MET A 177 -4.99 -7.71 -7.51
N LEU A 178 -4.62 -6.53 -6.99
CA LEU A 178 -5.26 -5.99 -5.79
C LEU A 178 -6.73 -5.66 -6.02
N VAL A 179 -7.09 -5.05 -7.15
CA VAL A 179 -8.48 -4.74 -7.51
C VAL A 179 -9.29 -6.02 -7.67
N PHE A 180 -8.72 -7.07 -8.26
CA PHE A 180 -9.36 -8.37 -8.34
C PHE A 180 -9.68 -8.96 -6.96
N LEU A 181 -8.69 -8.99 -6.05
CA LEU A 181 -8.92 -9.48 -4.67
C LEU A 181 -9.91 -8.60 -3.90
N LEU A 182 -9.86 -7.28 -4.10
CA LEU A 182 -10.85 -6.36 -3.53
C LEU A 182 -12.25 -6.65 -4.08
N THR A 183 -12.39 -7.03 -5.34
CA THR A 183 -13.67 -7.41 -5.96
C THR A 183 -14.19 -8.73 -5.39
N ILE A 184 -13.33 -9.72 -5.20
CA ILE A 184 -13.71 -10.98 -4.54
C ILE A 184 -14.17 -10.73 -3.11
N ARG A 185 -13.51 -9.81 -2.40
CA ARG A 185 -13.90 -9.41 -1.05
C ARG A 185 -15.32 -8.81 -0.97
N LEU A 186 -15.86 -8.27 -2.07
CA LEU A 186 -17.24 -7.77 -2.11
C LEU A 186 -18.28 -8.88 -2.21
N SER A 187 -17.86 -10.11 -2.50
CA SER A 187 -18.79 -11.23 -2.63
C SER A 187 -19.43 -11.58 -1.29
N TYR A 188 -20.67 -12.04 -1.36
CA TYR A 188 -21.38 -12.60 -0.21
C TYR A 188 -20.61 -13.80 0.39
N THR A 189 -19.89 -14.52 -0.46
CA THR A 189 -19.15 -15.74 -0.09
C THR A 189 -17.83 -15.48 0.64
N TRP A 190 -17.42 -14.22 0.76
CA TRP A 190 -16.15 -13.84 1.38
C TRP A 190 -16.09 -14.05 2.91
N ASP A 191 -17.21 -13.86 3.61
CA ASP A 191 -17.26 -13.93 5.09
C ASP A 191 -18.17 -15.06 5.59
N MET A 192 -18.46 -16.04 4.72
CA MET A 192 -19.15 -17.26 5.15
C MET A 192 -18.24 -18.10 6.05
N SER A 193 -18.74 -18.47 7.22
CA SER A 193 -18.01 -19.28 8.20
C SER A 193 -17.61 -20.67 7.68
N SER A 194 -18.24 -21.14 6.60
CA SER A 194 -17.86 -22.36 5.90
C SER A 194 -16.62 -22.21 5.02
N HIS A 195 -16.30 -21.00 4.53
CA HIS A 195 -15.28 -20.81 3.50
C HIS A 195 -13.96 -20.34 4.12
N VAL A 196 -13.11 -21.30 4.48
CA VAL A 196 -11.81 -21.03 5.10
C VAL A 196 -10.73 -20.66 4.07
N TYR A 197 -10.80 -21.25 2.87
CA TYR A 197 -9.81 -21.10 1.80
C TYR A 197 -10.36 -20.26 0.64
N LEU A 198 -9.48 -19.46 0.01
CA LEU A 198 -9.83 -18.57 -1.09
C LEU A 198 -10.46 -19.31 -2.28
N THR A 199 -9.93 -20.49 -2.63
CA THR A 199 -10.44 -21.29 -3.75
C THR A 199 -11.91 -21.70 -3.55
N CYS A 200 -12.32 -21.98 -2.32
CA CYS A 200 -13.72 -22.32 -2.03
C CYS A 200 -14.62 -21.10 -2.23
N THR A 201 -14.18 -19.91 -1.80
CA THR A 201 -14.90 -18.65 -2.03
C THR A 201 -15.04 -18.33 -3.52
N LEU A 202 -14.03 -18.67 -4.32
CA LEU A 202 -14.04 -18.51 -5.78
C LEU A 202 -14.97 -19.50 -6.47
N GLN A 203 -14.99 -20.77 -6.06
CA GLN A 203 -15.85 -21.80 -6.63
C GLN A 203 -17.33 -21.49 -6.39
N ASP A 204 -17.67 -21.06 -5.18
CA ASP A 204 -19.04 -20.73 -4.80
C ASP A 204 -19.36 -19.24 -4.99
N TYR A 205 -18.58 -18.50 -5.80
CA TYR A 205 -18.69 -17.04 -5.90
C TYR A 205 -20.12 -16.57 -6.21
N ARG A 206 -20.69 -15.79 -5.28
CA ARG A 206 -22.03 -15.22 -5.37
C ARG A 206 -22.00 -13.79 -4.88
N MET A 207 -22.59 -12.89 -5.67
CA MET A 207 -22.68 -11.47 -5.33
C MET A 207 -23.89 -11.13 -4.45
N ASN A 208 -24.91 -12.00 -4.39
CA ASN A 208 -26.08 -11.82 -3.54
C ASN A 208 -26.76 -13.16 -3.25
N GLU A 209 -27.30 -13.32 -2.03
CA GLU A 209 -28.15 -14.47 -1.68
C GLU A 209 -29.62 -14.22 -2.05
N LYS A 210 -30.15 -13.00 -1.79
CA LYS A 210 -31.48 -12.51 -2.16
C LYS A 210 -31.41 -10.99 -2.39
N MET A 211 -32.04 -10.51 -3.46
CA MET A 211 -31.92 -9.13 -3.98
C MET A 211 -32.73 -8.07 -3.18
N GLU A 212 -33.09 -8.34 -1.92
CA GLU A 212 -34.06 -7.52 -1.16
C GLU A 212 -33.45 -6.56 -0.12
N ASP A 213 -32.19 -6.76 0.32
CA ASP A 213 -31.56 -5.91 1.36
C ASP A 213 -30.12 -5.50 0.99
N VAL A 214 -29.93 -4.93 -0.21
CA VAL A 214 -28.64 -4.33 -0.56
C VAL A 214 -28.53 -2.96 0.10
N ASP A 215 -27.76 -2.87 1.18
CA ASP A 215 -27.34 -1.60 1.74
C ASP A 215 -26.39 -0.90 0.75
N TYR A 216 -26.96 -0.02 -0.07
CA TYR A 216 -26.24 0.76 -1.07
C TYR A 216 -25.09 1.58 -0.46
N ILE A 217 -25.19 2.02 0.80
CA ILE A 217 -24.13 2.80 1.45
C ILE A 217 -22.93 1.90 1.74
N SER A 218 -23.16 0.70 2.29
CA SER A 218 -22.11 -0.29 2.52
C SER A 218 -21.43 -0.68 1.21
N LEU A 219 -22.20 -0.97 0.15
CA LEU A 219 -21.66 -1.30 -1.17
C LEU A 219 -20.79 -0.14 -1.73
N MET A 220 -21.26 1.09 -1.62
CA MET A 220 -20.53 2.28 -2.08
C MET A 220 -19.21 2.46 -1.32
N MET A 221 -19.22 2.28 0.01
CA MET A 221 -18.03 2.39 0.85
C MET A 221 -17.01 1.30 0.54
N GLN A 222 -17.46 0.09 0.21
CA GLN A 222 -16.57 -1.01 -0.15
C GLN A 222 -15.98 -0.85 -1.57
N MET A 223 -16.74 -0.28 -2.51
CA MET A 223 -16.28 0.05 -3.87
C MET A 223 -15.27 1.20 -3.92
N PHE A 224 -15.21 2.04 -2.89
CA PHE A 224 -14.29 3.17 -2.83
C PHE A 224 -12.82 2.73 -2.99
N ALA A 225 -12.40 1.69 -2.27
CA ALA A 225 -11.01 1.22 -2.30
C ALA A 225 -10.55 0.75 -3.70
N PRO A 226 -11.26 -0.17 -4.40
CA PRO A 226 -10.84 -0.59 -5.74
C PRO A 226 -10.88 0.56 -6.75
N LEU A 227 -11.87 1.45 -6.66
CA LEU A 227 -11.95 2.63 -7.54
C LEU A 227 -10.81 3.61 -7.29
N ALA A 228 -10.45 3.87 -6.03
CA ALA A 228 -9.34 4.76 -5.68
C ALA A 228 -7.99 4.20 -6.17
N VAL A 229 -7.76 2.90 -6.03
CA VAL A 229 -6.54 2.23 -6.55
C VAL A 229 -6.48 2.31 -8.08
N LEU A 230 -7.60 2.03 -8.76
CA LEU A 230 -7.69 2.03 -10.21
C LEU A 230 -7.49 3.45 -10.78
N TYR A 231 -8.23 4.43 -10.26
CA TYR A 231 -8.11 5.83 -10.64
C TYR A 231 -6.71 6.39 -10.36
N GLY A 232 -6.16 6.12 -9.18
CA GLY A 232 -4.82 6.59 -8.82
C GLY A 232 -3.73 5.99 -9.73
N THR A 233 -3.85 4.70 -10.07
CA THR A 233 -2.91 4.06 -11.01
C THR A 233 -3.03 4.66 -12.41
N TYR A 234 -4.26 4.89 -12.88
CA TYR A 234 -4.53 5.53 -14.15
C TYR A 234 -3.94 6.94 -14.24
N ASP A 235 -4.16 7.77 -13.22
CA ASP A 235 -3.63 9.15 -13.16
C ASP A 235 -2.09 9.17 -13.20
N ILE A 236 -1.44 8.27 -12.48
CA ILE A 236 0.02 8.11 -12.53
C ILE A 236 0.50 7.77 -13.94
N VAL A 237 -0.16 6.82 -14.62
CA VAL A 237 0.22 6.39 -15.96
C VAL A 237 0.03 7.53 -16.97
N GLN A 238 -1.09 8.24 -16.91
CA GLN A 238 -1.35 9.45 -17.70
C GLN A 238 -0.30 10.53 -17.48
N LEU A 239 0.16 10.75 -16.25
CA LEU A 239 1.18 11.75 -15.96
C LEU A 239 2.59 11.33 -16.43
N LEU A 240 2.80 10.05 -16.71
CA LEU A 240 4.08 9.49 -17.19
C LEU A 240 4.17 9.37 -18.72
N TYR A 241 3.05 9.38 -19.44
CA TYR A 241 2.97 9.21 -20.91
C TYR A 241 2.20 10.35 -21.55
#